data_AF-A0A9D4TMC1-F1
#
_entry.id   AF-A0A9D4TMC1-F1
#
_cell.length_a   1.000
_cell.length_b   1.000
_cell.length_c   1.000
_cell.angle_alpha   90.00
_cell.angle_beta   90.00
_cell.angle_gamma   90.00
#
_symmetry.space_group_name_H-M   'P 1'
#
loop_
_entity.id
_entity.type
_entity.pdbx_description
1 polymer ?
#
loop_
_entity_poly.entity_id
_entity_poly.type
_entity_poly.pdbx_seq_one_letter_code
_entity_poly.pdbx_strand_id
1 'polypeptide(L)'
;MLFGAVCLALGYGLASSNRQAQSGVVVQQEQVGKNDRGTGEQTHNQSIKQQGAASGTAAAAATGTGSGSTRVGGIKTVCEDTCPGHANNGVCDDGRPSLSSKEKVEQAAISLVLCDLGTDCGDCGPWVHTNTDEADSWRPIQEIRAKNFTVMARRTAHPTHHIMAFTDPKQDTDVSIQLYHESLVEAGFTGVWHKVLREACGKAGAGGQPPLVLDVGANFGYYSLFAAAMGCRVMAWEPVPYFAAYFKYGLLANNFTGLVELRDSIVGSSSGSELTIEVPNRGIWGTAGIGGKNIDRSVVNAGDYDSITRKVQRLDEEVKEDVLVLKVDVEGFEPGVFFGAKDLLLKHDVKNIFMEYSPGVAERAHDMKLFANNPIMLMGLLHGGYTILHMGPGLKRAAPDWNSNEPLPEMRQLTSDVLIHDIYDGWRLEDKTMGCINITALAVLQPVIDAGKVPMFGCKSIPEGLDPHSFRSLFAHNTNLWAFKDKRPFATVGPPASLISLTVNAQRDFFVPDGVMGSGGRMCHHLAPEVQVMHRCPCMKPDVCGPMEQLVKELAAQGLLPPYDMPPGGRNEVQLERMGIETW
;
A
#
# COMPACT_ATOMS: atom_id res chain seq x y z
N MET A 1 4.50 38.83 6.02
CA MET A 1 3.49 38.67 7.09
C MET A 1 2.83 37.30 6.90
N LEU A 2 2.52 36.58 7.99
CA LEU A 2 1.86 35.26 7.93
C LEU A 2 0.39 35.41 7.51
N PHE A 3 -0.08 34.49 6.64
CA PHE A 3 -1.44 33.92 6.51
C PHE A 3 -1.43 33.08 5.22
N GLY A 4 -1.95 31.85 5.13
CA GLY A 4 -2.45 30.91 6.14
C GLY A 4 -2.76 29.56 5.46
N ALA A 5 -2.57 28.43 6.15
CA ALA A 5 -2.73 27.10 5.57
C ALA A 5 -4.09 26.46 5.93
N VAL A 6 -4.93 26.20 4.92
CA VAL A 6 -6.23 25.50 4.96
C VAL A 6 -6.49 24.96 3.53
N CYS A 7 -6.85 23.70 3.25
CA CYS A 7 -6.99 22.49 4.08
C CYS A 7 -6.62 21.22 3.28
N LEU A 8 -6.13 20.18 3.97
CA LEU A 8 -5.99 18.82 3.44
C LEU A 8 -6.51 17.85 4.51
N ALA A 9 -7.70 17.27 4.31
CA ALA A 9 -8.24 16.23 5.19
C ALA A 9 -9.32 15.36 4.50
N LEU A 10 -9.05 14.06 4.47
CA LEU A 10 -10.01 12.95 4.67
C LEU A 10 -11.29 12.93 3.81
N GLY A 11 -11.17 12.33 2.62
CA GLY A 11 -12.30 11.77 1.86
C GLY A 11 -12.73 10.38 2.34
N TYR A 12 -13.05 10.20 3.64
CA TYR A 12 -13.64 8.95 4.16
C TYR A 12 -15.13 9.14 4.48
N GLY A 13 -15.98 8.82 3.50
CA GLY A 13 -17.43 8.89 3.63
C GLY A 13 -18.01 7.75 4.46
N LEU A 14 -18.08 7.91 5.79
CA LEU A 14 -18.87 7.03 6.66
C LEU A 14 -20.38 7.30 6.48
N ALA A 15 -21.06 6.44 5.72
CA ALA A 15 -22.51 6.41 5.67
C ALA A 15 -23.09 5.89 7.00
N SER A 16 -23.43 6.80 7.90
CA SER A 16 -24.07 6.42 9.17
C SER A 16 -25.52 6.01 8.96
N SER A 17 -25.81 4.72 9.16
CA SER A 17 -27.19 4.22 9.20
C SER A 17 -27.78 4.44 10.59
N ASN A 18 -28.78 5.32 10.65
CA ASN A 18 -29.41 5.72 11.90
C ASN A 18 -30.33 4.59 12.41
N ARG A 19 -29.93 3.88 13.47
CA ARG A 19 -30.85 3.11 14.32
C ARG A 19 -30.56 3.37 15.80
N GLN A 20 -31.55 3.91 16.48
CA GLN A 20 -31.53 4.15 17.92
C GLN A 20 -31.56 2.81 18.68
N ALA A 21 -30.68 2.69 19.68
CA ALA A 21 -30.88 1.78 20.81
C ALA A 21 -30.31 2.45 22.07
N GLN A 22 -31.16 2.65 23.08
CA GLN A 22 -30.75 3.23 24.37
C GLN A 22 -30.34 2.10 25.33
N SER A 23 -29.16 2.22 25.94
CA SER A 23 -28.89 1.69 27.28
C SER A 23 -27.57 2.27 27.79
N GLY A 24 -27.62 3.10 28.84
CA GLY A 24 -26.42 3.66 29.46
C GLY A 24 -25.89 2.80 30.60
N VAL A 25 -24.57 2.79 30.79
CA VAL A 25 -23.91 2.43 32.04
C VAL A 25 -22.81 3.45 32.32
N VAL A 26 -22.78 3.96 33.56
CA VAL A 26 -21.77 4.91 34.06
C VAL A 26 -20.71 4.11 34.81
N VAL A 27 -19.42 4.36 34.54
CA VAL A 27 -18.32 3.97 35.44
C VAL A 27 -17.35 5.14 35.57
N GLN A 28 -16.89 5.37 36.80
CA GLN A 28 -16.14 6.56 37.21
C GLN A 28 -14.63 6.45 36.91
N GLN A 29 -13.97 7.61 36.81
CA GLN A 29 -12.52 7.73 36.92
C GLN A 29 -12.09 7.64 38.38
N GLU A 30 -11.00 6.93 38.67
CA GLU A 30 -10.21 7.16 39.89
C GLU A 30 -8.77 7.58 39.53
N GLN A 31 -8.29 8.62 40.19
CA GLN A 31 -6.91 9.09 40.13
C GLN A 31 -6.19 8.74 41.43
N VAL A 32 -5.06 8.03 41.33
CA VAL A 32 -4.02 7.92 42.36
C VAL A 32 -2.69 7.83 41.59
N GLY A 33 -1.58 8.47 41.95
CA GLY A 33 -1.24 9.30 43.10
C GLY A 33 0.25 9.09 43.39
N LYS A 34 1.11 10.05 43.02
CA LYS A 34 2.58 9.93 43.13
C LYS A 34 3.06 9.89 44.59
N ASN A 35 4.11 9.12 44.87
CA ASN A 35 5.21 9.54 45.77
C ASN A 35 6.48 8.66 45.65
N ASP A 36 7.44 9.13 44.84
CA ASP A 36 8.82 9.48 45.20
C ASP A 36 9.62 8.77 46.33
N ARG A 37 10.91 8.54 46.01
CA ARG A 37 12.11 8.23 46.85
C ARG A 37 12.24 6.78 47.36
N GLY A 38 13.42 6.14 47.32
CA GLY A 38 14.71 6.54 46.75
C GLY A 38 15.90 5.78 47.38
N THR A 39 17.04 5.68 46.67
CA THR A 39 18.32 5.05 47.10
C THR A 39 18.28 3.54 47.43
N GLY A 40 19.33 2.74 47.24
CA GLY A 40 20.66 2.98 46.65
C GLY A 40 21.60 1.78 46.91
N GLU A 41 22.70 1.74 46.16
CA GLU A 41 23.90 0.88 46.33
C GLU A 41 23.84 -0.64 46.07
N GLN A 42 24.76 -1.05 45.19
CA GLN A 42 25.22 -2.43 44.97
C GLN A 42 26.35 -2.76 45.96
N THR A 43 26.59 -4.04 46.25
CA THR A 43 27.96 -4.56 46.40
C THR A 43 28.03 -6.05 46.05
N HIS A 44 29.03 -6.43 45.26
CA HIS A 44 29.38 -7.84 45.00
C HIS A 44 30.08 -8.47 46.22
N ASN A 45 29.98 -9.79 46.35
CA ASN A 45 31.05 -10.56 46.99
C ASN A 45 31.20 -11.97 46.38
N GLN A 46 32.44 -12.44 46.24
CA GLN A 46 32.80 -13.77 45.71
C GLN A 46 33.61 -14.55 46.76
N SER A 47 33.34 -15.86 46.92
CA SER A 47 34.29 -16.93 47.29
C SER A 47 33.51 -18.25 47.43
N ILE A 48 33.81 -19.36 46.73
CA ILE A 48 34.98 -20.26 46.66
C ILE A 48 34.86 -21.51 47.59
N LYS A 49 34.68 -22.68 46.93
CA LYS A 49 35.12 -24.06 47.22
C LYS A 49 35.05 -24.65 48.66
N GLN A 50 34.41 -25.83 48.81
CA GLN A 50 35.04 -27.18 48.90
C GLN A 50 33.95 -28.26 49.08
N GLN A 51 33.89 -29.29 48.22
CA GLN A 51 34.41 -30.66 48.42
C GLN A 51 33.84 -31.47 49.60
N GLY A 52 33.16 -32.58 49.28
CA GLY A 52 32.82 -33.68 50.19
C GLY A 52 32.19 -34.82 49.39
N ALA A 53 32.72 -36.06 49.51
CA ALA A 53 32.32 -37.20 48.68
C ALA A 53 32.05 -38.45 49.52
N ALA A 54 30.93 -39.14 49.25
CA ALA A 54 30.60 -40.54 49.60
C ALA A 54 29.22 -40.86 48.98
N SER A 55 29.15 -41.64 47.89
CA SER A 55 28.99 -43.12 47.86
C SER A 55 27.52 -43.60 47.94
N GLY A 56 27.00 -44.27 46.90
CA GLY A 56 25.68 -44.92 46.98
C GLY A 56 24.99 -45.26 45.65
N THR A 57 25.39 -46.36 45.02
CA THR A 57 24.58 -47.28 44.19
C THR A 57 23.36 -46.76 43.40
N ALA A 58 23.54 -46.67 42.08
CA ALA A 58 22.64 -47.06 40.98
C ALA A 58 21.12 -47.23 41.22
N ALA A 59 20.33 -46.40 40.53
CA ALA A 59 19.09 -46.82 39.87
C ALA A 59 18.88 -45.96 38.60
N ALA A 60 18.73 -46.60 37.44
CA ALA A 60 18.45 -45.90 36.18
C ALA A 60 16.95 -45.68 36.01
N ALA A 61 16.52 -44.42 35.96
CA ALA A 61 15.19 -44.02 35.50
C ALA A 61 15.35 -42.76 34.65
N ALA A 62 15.06 -42.87 33.35
CA ALA A 62 15.26 -41.79 32.40
C ALA A 62 14.11 -40.77 32.45
N THR A 63 14.29 -39.68 33.19
CA THR A 63 13.50 -38.45 33.01
C THR A 63 14.11 -37.62 31.88
N GLY A 64 13.85 -38.01 30.64
CA GLY A 64 14.22 -37.23 29.47
C GLY A 64 13.30 -36.03 29.31
N THR A 65 13.80 -34.83 29.57
CA THR A 65 13.18 -33.57 29.11
C THR A 65 13.28 -33.50 27.59
N GLY A 66 12.29 -34.04 26.90
CA GLY A 66 12.28 -34.18 25.45
C GLY A 66 11.80 -32.91 24.74
N SER A 67 12.66 -31.88 24.63
CA SER A 67 12.50 -30.90 23.55
C SER A 67 12.91 -31.57 22.24
N GLY A 68 11.95 -32.18 21.55
CA GLY A 68 12.22 -33.06 20.41
C GLY A 68 11.27 -32.84 19.24
N SER A 69 11.72 -32.07 18.25
CA SER A 69 11.08 -32.04 16.92
C SER A 69 11.14 -33.43 16.30
N THR A 70 10.02 -34.15 16.33
CA THR A 70 9.90 -35.50 15.77
C THR A 70 9.51 -35.40 14.30
N ARG A 71 10.45 -35.75 13.42
CA ARG A 71 10.28 -35.66 11.96
C ARG A 71 9.70 -36.96 11.40
N VAL A 72 8.47 -36.90 10.87
CA VAL A 72 7.87 -38.00 10.10
C VAL A 72 7.34 -37.44 8.77
N GLY A 73 7.89 -37.90 7.65
CA GLY A 73 7.38 -37.54 6.31
C GLY A 73 7.47 -36.05 5.93
N GLY A 74 8.31 -35.26 6.60
CA GLY A 74 8.39 -33.80 6.41
C GLY A 74 7.44 -32.98 7.30
N ILE A 75 6.57 -33.64 8.06
CA ILE A 75 5.77 -33.02 9.11
C ILE A 75 6.66 -32.84 10.36
N LYS A 76 6.58 -31.66 10.96
CA LYS A 76 7.25 -31.25 12.20
C LYS A 76 6.20 -30.95 13.28
N THR A 77 6.63 -31.06 14.54
CA THR A 77 5.78 -30.85 15.72
C THR A 77 6.55 -30.06 16.76
N VAL A 78 5.99 -28.94 17.21
CA VAL A 78 6.59 -28.02 18.20
C VAL A 78 5.64 -27.88 19.40
N CYS A 79 6.21 -27.95 20.60
CA CYS A 79 5.50 -27.75 21.85
C CYS A 79 6.53 -27.31 22.91
N GLU A 80 6.48 -26.04 23.31
CA GLU A 80 7.48 -25.42 24.18
C GLU A 80 6.91 -24.92 25.52
N ASP A 81 5.64 -24.50 25.57
CA ASP A 81 4.99 -23.87 26.75
C ASP A 81 5.81 -22.73 27.37
N THR A 82 6.46 -21.95 26.51
CA THR A 82 7.38 -20.86 26.84
C THR A 82 6.71 -19.47 26.87
N CYS A 83 5.45 -19.34 26.45
CA CYS A 83 4.78 -18.04 26.31
C CYS A 83 4.53 -17.34 27.67
N PRO A 84 5.21 -16.22 27.99
CA PRO A 84 5.21 -15.69 29.36
C PRO A 84 3.85 -15.14 29.80
N GLY A 85 3.28 -15.71 30.87
CA GLY A 85 1.99 -15.30 31.44
C GLY A 85 0.76 -15.78 30.67
N HIS A 86 0.96 -16.56 29.60
CA HIS A 86 -0.09 -17.05 28.72
C HIS A 86 -0.09 -18.57 28.58
N ALA A 87 1.09 -19.22 28.52
CA ALA A 87 1.15 -20.68 28.45
C ALA A 87 0.50 -21.36 29.67
N ASN A 88 -0.34 -22.36 29.43
CA ASN A 88 -1.07 -23.14 30.45
C ASN A 88 -2.02 -22.28 31.32
N ASN A 89 -2.68 -21.27 30.72
CA ASN A 89 -3.71 -20.45 31.38
C ASN A 89 -5.15 -20.95 31.14
N GLY A 90 -5.36 -21.94 30.26
CA GLY A 90 -6.68 -22.50 29.88
C GLY A 90 -7.27 -21.94 28.58
N VAL A 91 -6.61 -20.97 27.95
CA VAL A 91 -7.02 -20.25 26.73
C VAL A 91 -5.90 -20.40 25.71
N CYS A 92 -6.23 -20.79 24.48
CA CYS A 92 -5.23 -20.85 23.42
C CYS A 92 -4.92 -19.42 22.92
N ASP A 93 -3.74 -18.93 23.28
CA ASP A 93 -3.29 -17.55 23.02
C ASP A 93 -2.43 -17.42 21.74
N ASP A 94 -2.15 -18.51 21.00
CA ASP A 94 -1.39 -18.49 19.72
C ASP A 94 -2.25 -18.28 18.45
N GLY A 95 -3.55 -18.06 18.62
CA GLY A 95 -4.52 -17.77 17.57
C GLY A 95 -5.19 -19.00 16.95
N ARG A 96 -4.76 -20.22 17.31
CA ARG A 96 -5.44 -21.48 16.95
C ARG A 96 -6.71 -21.71 17.80
N PRO A 97 -7.58 -22.68 17.43
CA PRO A 97 -8.69 -23.08 18.29
C PRO A 97 -8.19 -23.73 19.59
N SER A 98 -8.77 -23.38 20.73
CA SER A 98 -8.43 -24.03 22.02
C SER A 98 -8.93 -25.47 22.09
N LEU A 99 -8.11 -26.36 22.67
CA LEU A 99 -8.45 -27.76 22.93
C LEU A 99 -9.69 -27.93 23.82
N SER A 100 -9.95 -26.98 24.72
CA SER A 100 -11.08 -27.02 25.66
C SER A 100 -12.40 -26.55 25.02
N SER A 101 -12.31 -25.78 23.92
CA SER A 101 -13.47 -25.21 23.25
C SER A 101 -14.26 -26.27 22.46
N LYS A 102 -15.54 -26.41 22.79
CA LYS A 102 -16.50 -27.23 22.01
C LYS A 102 -17.25 -26.42 20.95
N GLU A 103 -16.99 -25.13 20.89
CA GLU A 103 -17.61 -24.21 19.94
C GLU A 103 -16.96 -24.37 18.56
N LYS A 104 -17.78 -24.32 17.51
CA LYS A 104 -17.25 -24.25 16.15
C LYS A 104 -16.68 -22.85 15.96
N VAL A 105 -15.37 -22.74 15.76
CA VAL A 105 -14.74 -21.48 15.37
C VAL A 105 -15.42 -20.97 14.09
N GLU A 106 -16.09 -19.83 14.20
CA GLU A 106 -16.74 -19.19 13.06
C GLU A 106 -15.68 -18.79 12.02
N GLN A 107 -15.98 -18.98 10.74
CA GLN A 107 -15.04 -18.61 9.66
C GLN A 107 -14.67 -17.11 9.67
N ALA A 108 -15.52 -16.27 10.27
CA ALA A 108 -15.31 -14.84 10.42
C ALA A 108 -14.74 -14.42 11.79
N ALA A 109 -14.39 -15.33 12.70
CA ALA A 109 -13.85 -14.95 14.01
C ALA A 109 -12.51 -14.20 13.88
N ILE A 110 -12.29 -13.23 14.76
CA ILE A 110 -10.99 -12.56 14.97
C ILE A 110 -10.41 -13.11 16.26
N SER A 111 -9.23 -13.73 16.19
CA SER A 111 -8.45 -14.15 17.35
C SER A 111 -7.51 -13.02 17.77
N LEU A 112 -7.46 -12.70 19.06
CA LEU A 112 -6.31 -12.00 19.64
C LEU A 112 -5.15 -12.99 19.71
N VAL A 113 -3.94 -12.56 19.35
CA VAL A 113 -2.74 -13.43 19.34
C VAL A 113 -1.69 -12.83 20.28
N LEU A 114 -1.36 -13.59 21.31
CA LEU A 114 -0.42 -13.20 22.37
C LEU A 114 0.82 -14.12 22.38
N CYS A 115 0.71 -15.34 21.83
CA CYS A 115 1.79 -16.33 21.79
C CYS A 115 2.25 -16.67 20.38
N ASP A 116 3.53 -17.00 20.25
CA ASP A 116 4.06 -17.62 19.03
C ASP A 116 3.57 -19.07 18.92
N LEU A 117 3.39 -19.55 17.68
CA LEU A 117 2.81 -20.87 17.41
C LEU A 117 3.60 -21.99 18.12
N GLY A 118 2.91 -22.78 18.94
CA GLY A 118 3.51 -23.87 19.72
C GLY A 118 4.20 -23.46 21.03
N THR A 119 4.26 -22.17 21.37
CA THR A 119 4.74 -21.68 22.68
C THR A 119 3.66 -21.69 23.77
N ASP A 120 2.43 -22.05 23.41
CA ASP A 120 1.28 -22.29 24.28
C ASP A 120 0.58 -23.61 23.88
N CYS A 121 1.33 -24.71 23.90
CA CYS A 121 0.85 -26.01 23.44
C CYS A 121 0.04 -26.77 24.50
N GLY A 122 0.13 -26.40 25.78
CA GLY A 122 -0.76 -26.88 26.83
C GLY A 122 -2.24 -26.59 26.54
N ASP A 123 -2.55 -25.38 26.04
CA ASP A 123 -3.92 -24.94 25.77
C ASP A 123 -4.33 -25.02 24.29
N CYS A 124 -3.39 -24.79 23.36
CA CYS A 124 -3.62 -24.90 21.91
C CYS A 124 -3.37 -26.31 21.34
N GLY A 125 -2.73 -27.20 22.10
CA GLY A 125 -2.13 -28.42 21.57
C GLY A 125 -0.82 -28.16 20.81
N PRO A 126 -0.03 -29.20 20.51
CA PRO A 126 1.23 -29.04 19.77
C PRO A 126 1.00 -28.41 18.40
N TRP A 127 1.89 -27.52 17.98
CA TRP A 127 1.86 -26.93 16.63
C TRP A 127 2.46 -27.93 15.63
N VAL A 128 1.64 -28.39 14.70
CA VAL A 128 2.01 -29.39 13.68
C VAL A 128 2.04 -28.70 12.31
N HIS A 129 3.17 -28.76 11.62
CA HIS A 129 3.42 -27.96 10.42
C HIS A 129 4.38 -28.62 9.41
N THR A 130 4.46 -28.04 8.22
CA THR A 130 5.39 -28.43 7.14
C THR A 130 6.27 -27.26 6.67
N ASN A 131 6.33 -26.16 7.42
CA ASN A 131 7.25 -25.05 7.17
C ASN A 131 8.72 -25.52 7.12
N THR A 132 9.55 -24.74 6.43
CA THR A 132 11.01 -24.89 6.33
C THR A 132 11.72 -24.86 7.69
N ASP A 133 12.97 -25.31 7.76
CA ASP A 133 13.71 -25.44 9.02
C ASP A 133 14.21 -24.09 9.56
N GLU A 134 14.44 -23.11 8.68
CA GLU A 134 14.78 -21.73 9.06
C GLU A 134 13.63 -21.07 9.84
N ALA A 135 12.40 -21.40 9.48
CA ALA A 135 11.18 -20.79 10.02
C ALA A 135 10.86 -21.24 11.46
N ASP A 136 11.40 -22.37 11.91
CA ASP A 136 11.22 -22.87 13.29
C ASP A 136 11.83 -21.92 14.34
N SER A 137 12.81 -21.12 13.91
CA SER A 137 13.48 -20.11 14.74
C SER A 137 12.71 -18.79 14.87
N TRP A 138 11.68 -18.57 14.04
CA TRP A 138 10.95 -17.30 14.01
C TRP A 138 10.07 -17.16 15.26
N ARG A 139 10.02 -15.94 15.81
CA ARG A 139 9.13 -15.57 16.93
C ARG A 139 8.41 -14.25 16.61
N PRO A 140 7.60 -14.20 15.53
CA PRO A 140 6.97 -12.97 15.06
C PRO A 140 6.08 -12.29 16.11
N ILE A 141 5.38 -13.04 16.97
CA ILE A 141 4.51 -12.46 17.99
C ILE A 141 5.35 -11.79 19.09
N GLN A 142 6.47 -12.41 19.49
CA GLN A 142 7.47 -11.74 20.33
C GLN A 142 8.05 -10.47 19.67
N GLU A 143 8.42 -10.53 18.38
CA GLU A 143 8.94 -9.38 17.61
C GLU A 143 7.94 -8.21 17.60
N ILE A 144 6.65 -8.47 17.36
CA ILE A 144 5.61 -7.44 17.30
C ILE A 144 5.26 -6.90 18.70
N ARG A 145 5.09 -7.79 19.70
CA ARG A 145 4.74 -7.38 21.07
C ARG A 145 5.85 -6.54 21.72
N ALA A 146 7.11 -6.71 21.32
CA ALA A 146 8.22 -5.85 21.76
C ALA A 146 8.05 -4.37 21.36
N LYS A 147 7.26 -4.06 20.32
CA LYS A 147 6.86 -2.70 19.94
C LYS A 147 5.59 -2.20 20.64
N ASN A 148 4.99 -2.99 21.53
CA ASN A 148 3.67 -2.75 22.14
C ASN A 148 2.53 -2.61 21.12
N PHE A 149 2.65 -3.29 19.97
CA PHE A 149 1.56 -3.40 19.00
C PHE A 149 0.66 -4.59 19.32
N THR A 150 -0.60 -4.49 18.89
CA THR A 150 -1.60 -5.55 19.05
C THR A 150 -1.51 -6.51 17.87
N VAL A 151 -1.57 -7.82 18.10
CA VAL A 151 -1.71 -8.80 17.01
C VAL A 151 -3.10 -9.42 17.07
N MET A 152 -3.82 -9.28 15.97
CA MET A 152 -5.05 -10.02 15.70
C MET A 152 -4.83 -10.91 14.48
N ALA A 153 -5.52 -12.04 14.42
CA ALA A 153 -5.51 -12.91 13.25
C ALA A 153 -6.93 -13.36 12.88
N ARG A 154 -7.19 -13.53 11.58
CA ARG A 154 -8.46 -14.09 11.08
C ARG A 154 -8.27 -14.82 9.75
N ARG A 155 -9.28 -15.58 9.33
CA ARG A 155 -9.37 -16.12 7.96
C ARG A 155 -9.91 -15.06 7.00
N THR A 156 -9.33 -15.00 5.79
CA THR A 156 -9.80 -14.10 4.73
C THR A 156 -11.08 -14.58 4.05
N ALA A 157 -11.93 -13.64 3.59
CA ALA A 157 -13.20 -13.89 2.92
C ALA A 157 -13.05 -14.28 1.43
N HIS A 158 -12.23 -15.30 1.17
CA HIS A 158 -11.96 -15.84 -0.17
C HIS A 158 -12.15 -17.36 -0.20
N PRO A 159 -12.57 -18.00 -1.31
CA PRO A 159 -12.71 -19.45 -1.40
C PRO A 159 -11.44 -20.27 -1.06
N THR A 160 -10.25 -19.74 -1.35
CA THR A 160 -8.95 -20.29 -0.88
C THR A 160 -8.48 -19.52 0.35
N HIS A 161 -9.35 -19.43 1.37
CA HIS A 161 -9.10 -18.66 2.60
C HIS A 161 -7.73 -18.96 3.20
N HIS A 162 -7.07 -17.92 3.72
CA HIS A 162 -5.82 -18.05 4.47
C HIS A 162 -5.92 -17.25 5.76
N ILE A 163 -5.13 -17.63 6.77
CA ILE A 163 -4.99 -16.87 8.01
C ILE A 163 -4.08 -15.68 7.73
N MET A 164 -4.47 -14.48 8.14
CA MET A 164 -3.63 -13.29 8.09
C MET A 164 -3.61 -12.60 9.45
N ALA A 165 -2.45 -12.10 9.85
CA ALA A 165 -2.29 -11.25 11.02
C ALA A 165 -2.29 -9.76 10.66
N PHE A 166 -2.82 -8.94 11.56
CA PHE A 166 -2.99 -7.49 11.42
C PHE A 166 -3.08 -6.83 12.81
N THR A 167 -3.09 -5.49 12.87
CA THR A 167 -3.12 -4.74 14.14
C THR A 167 -4.52 -4.17 14.44
N ASP A 168 -4.65 -3.44 15.55
CA ASP A 168 -5.84 -2.64 15.88
C ASP A 168 -6.15 -1.66 14.73
N PRO A 169 -7.39 -1.62 14.20
CA PRO A 169 -7.78 -0.66 13.15
C PRO A 169 -7.68 0.83 13.57
N LYS A 170 -7.39 1.12 14.84
CA LYS A 170 -7.01 2.46 15.33
C LYS A 170 -5.51 2.76 15.25
N GLN A 171 -4.67 1.73 15.15
CA GLN A 171 -3.21 1.84 15.03
C GLN A 171 -2.76 1.89 13.57
N ASP A 172 -3.48 1.14 12.71
CA ASP A 172 -3.36 1.15 11.25
C ASP A 172 -4.76 1.29 10.62
N THR A 173 -5.00 2.41 9.95
CA THR A 173 -6.29 2.73 9.30
C THR A 173 -6.33 2.36 7.81
N ASP A 174 -5.45 1.48 7.33
CA ASP A 174 -5.40 1.06 5.93
C ASP A 174 -5.64 -0.45 5.74
N VAL A 175 -4.62 -1.29 5.97
CA VAL A 175 -4.74 -2.75 5.78
C VAL A 175 -5.62 -3.36 6.87
N SER A 176 -5.38 -2.96 8.12
CA SER A 176 -6.03 -3.55 9.31
C SER A 176 -7.50 -3.20 9.43
N ILE A 177 -7.93 -2.02 8.99
CA ILE A 177 -9.36 -1.64 9.01
C ILE A 177 -10.19 -2.45 8.01
N GLN A 178 -9.64 -2.70 6.82
CA GLN A 178 -10.27 -3.54 5.79
C GLN A 178 -10.35 -4.99 6.26
N LEU A 179 -9.25 -5.54 6.80
CA LEU A 179 -9.25 -6.87 7.40
C LEU A 179 -10.21 -6.98 8.58
N TYR A 180 -10.35 -5.97 9.43
CA TYR A 180 -11.24 -6.00 10.60
C TYR A 180 -12.74 -5.98 10.21
N HIS A 181 -13.13 -5.21 9.21
CA HIS A 181 -14.55 -5.08 8.81
C HIS A 181 -14.97 -6.02 7.68
N GLU A 182 -14.12 -6.26 6.68
CA GLU A 182 -14.46 -6.96 5.43
C GLU A 182 -13.81 -8.34 5.34
N SER A 183 -12.80 -8.64 6.18
CA SER A 183 -11.97 -9.86 6.10
C SER A 183 -11.23 -10.01 4.76
N LEU A 184 -11.01 -8.89 4.08
CA LEU A 184 -10.44 -8.79 2.74
C LEU A 184 -9.66 -7.46 2.66
N VAL A 185 -8.72 -7.35 1.74
CA VAL A 185 -8.00 -6.10 1.46
C VAL A 185 -8.31 -5.70 0.02
N GLU A 186 -8.64 -4.43 -0.20
CA GLU A 186 -8.96 -3.82 -1.50
C GLU A 186 -9.86 -4.70 -2.39
N ALA A 187 -11.10 -4.92 -1.95
CA ALA A 187 -11.99 -5.96 -2.47
C ALA A 187 -11.94 -6.12 -4.01
N GLY A 188 -12.11 -5.04 -4.77
CA GLY A 188 -12.10 -5.13 -6.24
C GLY A 188 -10.73 -5.41 -6.87
N PHE A 189 -9.64 -4.93 -6.27
CA PHE A 189 -8.26 -5.22 -6.71
C PHE A 189 -7.93 -6.70 -6.45
N THR A 190 -8.31 -7.23 -5.28
CA THR A 190 -8.30 -8.68 -5.01
C THR A 190 -9.15 -9.45 -6.05
N GLY A 191 -10.26 -8.89 -6.51
CA GLY A 191 -11.08 -9.47 -7.59
C GLY A 191 -10.34 -9.59 -8.94
N VAL A 192 -9.53 -8.60 -9.31
CA VAL A 192 -8.66 -8.65 -10.51
C VAL A 192 -7.56 -9.69 -10.32
N TRP A 193 -6.88 -9.68 -9.16
CA TRP A 193 -5.89 -10.69 -8.79
C TRP A 193 -6.45 -12.10 -8.85
N HIS A 194 -7.65 -12.33 -8.30
CA HIS A 194 -8.30 -13.64 -8.34
C HIS A 194 -8.44 -14.17 -9.77
N LYS A 195 -8.90 -13.36 -10.72
CA LYS A 195 -9.03 -13.79 -12.12
C LYS A 195 -7.67 -14.11 -12.74
N VAL A 196 -6.64 -13.30 -12.50
CA VAL A 196 -5.25 -13.55 -12.98
C VAL A 196 -4.67 -14.84 -12.37
N LEU A 197 -4.72 -14.99 -11.05
CA LEU A 197 -4.16 -16.15 -10.35
C LEU A 197 -4.90 -17.45 -10.74
N ARG A 198 -6.24 -17.41 -10.88
CA ARG A 198 -7.08 -18.56 -11.25
C ARG A 198 -6.74 -19.14 -12.63
N GLU A 199 -6.20 -18.33 -13.55
CA GLU A 199 -5.76 -18.83 -14.86
C GLU A 199 -4.48 -19.68 -14.78
N ALA A 200 -3.62 -19.50 -13.77
CA ALA A 200 -2.26 -20.04 -13.78
C ALA A 200 -1.81 -20.77 -12.50
N CYS A 201 -2.12 -20.27 -11.29
CA CYS A 201 -1.69 -20.89 -10.04
C CYS A 201 -2.31 -22.30 -9.85
N GLY A 202 -1.64 -23.15 -9.08
CA GLY A 202 -2.03 -24.55 -8.88
C GLY A 202 -1.76 -25.46 -10.09
N LYS A 203 -1.30 -24.91 -11.22
CA LYS A 203 -0.78 -25.66 -12.37
C LYS A 203 0.75 -25.67 -12.31
N ALA A 204 1.39 -26.74 -12.80
CA ALA A 204 2.82 -26.72 -13.04
C ALA A 204 3.14 -25.73 -14.17
N GLY A 205 4.02 -24.76 -13.90
CA GLY A 205 4.53 -23.80 -14.87
C GLY A 205 5.66 -24.36 -15.73
N ALA A 206 6.32 -23.47 -16.47
CA ALA A 206 7.53 -23.82 -17.22
C ALA A 206 8.61 -24.38 -16.26
N GLY A 207 9.27 -25.47 -16.66
CA GLY A 207 10.25 -26.16 -15.80
C GLY A 207 9.64 -26.97 -14.64
N GLY A 208 8.31 -27.08 -14.54
CA GLY A 208 7.62 -27.91 -13.53
C GLY A 208 7.44 -27.26 -12.16
N GLN A 209 7.92 -26.03 -11.97
CA GLN A 209 7.69 -25.24 -10.75
C GLN A 209 6.34 -24.52 -10.80
N PRO A 210 5.71 -24.18 -9.66
CA PRO A 210 4.58 -23.25 -9.64
C PRO A 210 4.93 -21.91 -10.30
N PRO A 211 3.95 -21.18 -10.88
CA PRO A 211 4.21 -19.85 -11.44
C PRO A 211 4.70 -18.89 -10.35
N LEU A 212 5.60 -17.98 -10.74
CA LEU A 212 6.22 -17.01 -9.84
C LEU A 212 5.38 -15.74 -9.71
N VAL A 213 5.15 -15.31 -8.48
CA VAL A 213 4.70 -13.96 -8.12
C VAL A 213 5.86 -13.23 -7.43
N LEU A 214 6.09 -11.98 -7.81
CA LEU A 214 6.99 -11.05 -7.12
C LEU A 214 6.14 -10.05 -6.34
N ASP A 215 6.42 -9.87 -5.06
CA ASP A 215 5.70 -8.93 -4.17
C ASP A 215 6.68 -7.93 -3.57
N VAL A 216 6.81 -6.76 -4.21
CA VAL A 216 7.74 -5.70 -3.78
C VAL A 216 6.97 -4.67 -2.94
N GLY A 217 7.34 -4.56 -1.66
CA GLY A 217 6.57 -3.84 -0.66
C GLY A 217 5.40 -4.70 -0.15
N ALA A 218 5.72 -5.89 0.38
CA ALA A 218 4.72 -6.88 0.74
C ALA A 218 3.87 -6.48 1.97
N ASN A 219 4.37 -5.57 2.82
CA ASN A 219 3.73 -5.11 4.05
C ASN A 219 3.39 -6.33 4.94
N PHE A 220 2.15 -6.47 5.43
CA PHE A 220 1.71 -7.66 6.18
C PHE A 220 1.54 -8.93 5.31
N GLY A 221 1.84 -8.85 4.00
CA GLY A 221 1.94 -10.00 3.09
C GLY A 221 0.63 -10.48 2.49
N TYR A 222 -0.43 -9.68 2.47
CA TYR A 222 -1.75 -10.10 1.99
C TYR A 222 -1.72 -10.73 0.57
N TYR A 223 -1.12 -10.05 -0.41
CA TYR A 223 -1.07 -10.54 -1.79
C TYR A 223 -0.14 -11.76 -1.95
N SER A 224 0.98 -11.80 -1.21
CA SER A 224 1.83 -12.98 -1.10
C SER A 224 1.12 -14.21 -0.52
N LEU A 225 0.43 -14.06 0.61
CA LEU A 225 -0.35 -15.14 1.24
C LEU A 225 -1.50 -15.60 0.33
N PHE A 226 -2.15 -14.66 -0.38
CA PHE A 226 -3.17 -14.98 -1.35
C PHE A 226 -2.62 -15.76 -2.56
N ALA A 227 -1.49 -15.35 -3.13
CA ALA A 227 -0.82 -16.07 -4.22
C ALA A 227 -0.40 -17.49 -3.80
N ALA A 228 0.16 -17.64 -2.59
CA ALA A 228 0.52 -18.94 -2.04
C ALA A 228 -0.72 -19.83 -1.81
N ALA A 229 -1.80 -19.28 -1.27
CA ALA A 229 -3.07 -20.01 -1.07
C ALA A 229 -3.74 -20.44 -2.39
N MET A 230 -3.51 -19.70 -3.48
CA MET A 230 -3.93 -20.07 -4.84
C MET A 230 -2.99 -21.10 -5.49
N GLY A 231 -1.86 -21.45 -4.87
CA GLY A 231 -0.89 -22.43 -5.38
C GLY A 231 0.15 -21.86 -6.34
N CYS A 232 0.49 -20.57 -6.23
CA CYS A 232 1.70 -20.00 -6.81
C CYS A 232 2.85 -20.01 -5.80
N ARG A 233 4.09 -19.84 -6.27
CA ARG A 233 5.24 -19.52 -5.41
C ARG A 233 5.49 -18.02 -5.44
N VAL A 234 6.09 -17.49 -4.39
CA VAL A 234 6.26 -16.04 -4.22
C VAL A 234 7.70 -15.72 -3.79
N MET A 235 8.26 -14.66 -4.35
CA MET A 235 9.43 -13.97 -3.81
C MET A 235 8.97 -12.57 -3.38
N ALA A 236 9.09 -12.28 -2.09
CA ALA A 236 8.52 -11.09 -1.47
C ALA A 236 9.58 -10.27 -0.74
N TRP A 237 9.48 -8.95 -0.83
CA TRP A 237 10.36 -8.00 -0.15
C TRP A 237 9.55 -7.15 0.83
N GLU A 238 9.86 -7.27 2.13
CA GLU A 238 9.37 -6.38 3.17
C GLU A 238 10.54 -5.96 4.09
N PRO A 239 11.09 -4.75 3.92
CA PRO A 239 12.25 -4.29 4.67
C PRO A 239 11.94 -3.83 6.11
N VAL A 240 10.69 -3.54 6.48
CA VAL A 240 10.30 -3.10 7.82
C VAL A 240 10.10 -4.33 8.73
N PRO A 241 10.92 -4.54 9.77
CA PRO A 241 10.95 -5.81 10.50
C PRO A 241 9.63 -6.24 11.14
N TYR A 242 8.84 -5.29 11.66
CA TYR A 242 7.57 -5.60 12.30
C TYR A 242 6.42 -5.80 11.29
N PHE A 243 6.47 -5.20 10.10
CA PHE A 243 5.54 -5.54 9.01
C PHE A 243 5.82 -6.97 8.52
N ALA A 244 7.11 -7.26 8.28
CA ALA A 244 7.59 -8.60 8.00
C ALA A 244 7.21 -9.61 9.10
N ALA A 245 7.11 -9.21 10.37
CA ALA A 245 6.68 -10.10 11.44
C ALA A 245 5.19 -10.50 11.35
N TYR A 246 4.27 -9.58 11.01
CA TYR A 246 2.87 -9.97 10.74
C TYR A 246 2.80 -10.96 9.57
N PHE A 247 3.59 -10.73 8.53
CA PHE A 247 3.70 -11.62 7.38
C PHE A 247 4.28 -12.99 7.75
N LYS A 248 5.38 -13.04 8.52
CA LYS A 248 5.97 -14.28 9.07
C LYS A 248 4.91 -15.12 9.80
N TYR A 249 4.11 -14.51 10.69
CA TYR A 249 3.03 -15.26 11.37
C TYR A 249 2.03 -15.85 10.36
N GLY A 250 1.61 -15.06 9.36
CA GLY A 250 0.77 -15.56 8.27
C GLY A 250 1.40 -16.74 7.52
N LEU A 251 2.70 -16.69 7.22
CA LEU A 251 3.40 -17.80 6.57
C LEU A 251 3.40 -19.06 7.44
N LEU A 252 3.73 -18.92 8.73
CA LEU A 252 3.75 -20.04 9.68
C LEU A 252 2.37 -20.67 9.85
N ALA A 253 1.33 -19.85 10.04
CA ALA A 253 -0.05 -20.28 10.29
C ALA A 253 -0.69 -21.02 9.11
N ASN A 254 -0.22 -20.78 7.87
CA ASN A 254 -0.75 -21.42 6.66
C ASN A 254 0.17 -22.51 6.07
N ASN A 255 1.34 -22.79 6.66
CA ASN A 255 2.37 -23.68 6.11
C ASN A 255 3.02 -23.21 4.79
N PHE A 256 3.17 -21.89 4.60
CA PHE A 256 3.57 -21.31 3.32
C PHE A 256 5.07 -20.99 3.16
N THR A 257 5.93 -21.21 4.16
CA THR A 257 7.38 -20.88 3.99
C THR A 257 8.10 -21.76 2.96
N GLY A 258 7.51 -22.88 2.54
CA GLY A 258 7.99 -23.68 1.40
C GLY A 258 7.55 -23.17 0.02
N LEU A 259 6.64 -22.19 -0.03
CA LEU A 259 6.16 -21.54 -1.26
C LEU A 259 6.58 -20.06 -1.37
N VAL A 260 6.89 -19.42 -0.25
CA VAL A 260 7.18 -17.98 -0.17
C VAL A 260 8.58 -17.76 0.40
N GLU A 261 9.43 -17.11 -0.38
CA GLU A 261 10.69 -16.54 0.07
C GLU A 261 10.47 -15.09 0.51
N LEU A 262 10.77 -14.78 1.79
CA LEU A 262 10.67 -13.43 2.35
C LEU A 262 12.06 -12.81 2.52
N ARG A 263 12.26 -11.63 1.94
CA ARG A 263 13.51 -10.86 1.95
C ARG A 263 13.30 -9.50 2.62
N ASP A 264 14.33 -8.99 3.29
CA ASP A 264 14.29 -7.69 3.99
C ASP A 264 15.11 -6.59 3.28
N SER A 265 15.60 -6.84 2.07
CA SER A 265 16.23 -5.83 1.22
C SER A 265 15.20 -4.84 0.66
N ILE A 266 15.67 -3.63 0.36
CA ILE A 266 14.93 -2.67 -0.48
C ILE A 266 15.15 -3.04 -1.94
N VAL A 267 14.12 -2.98 -2.78
CA VAL A 267 14.26 -3.13 -4.23
C VAL A 267 14.43 -1.74 -4.87
N GLY A 268 15.40 -1.61 -5.77
CA GLY A 268 15.70 -0.33 -6.42
C GLY A 268 16.68 -0.45 -7.59
N SER A 269 17.14 0.70 -8.09
CA SER A 269 17.90 0.77 -9.34
C SER A 269 19.38 0.39 -9.24
N SER A 270 19.94 0.25 -8.04
CA SER A 270 21.38 0.00 -7.84
C SER A 270 21.67 -0.90 -6.64
N SER A 271 22.15 -2.11 -6.90
CA SER A 271 22.50 -3.08 -5.87
C SER A 271 23.69 -2.66 -5.00
N GLY A 272 23.72 -3.13 -3.76
CA GLY A 272 24.84 -2.96 -2.83
C GLY A 272 24.95 -1.57 -2.20
N SER A 273 24.13 -0.61 -2.63
CA SER A 273 23.88 0.63 -1.88
C SER A 273 22.98 0.36 -0.67
N GLU A 274 22.89 1.32 0.26
CA GLU A 274 21.94 1.28 1.37
C GLU A 274 20.97 2.47 1.27
N LEU A 275 19.70 2.21 1.55
CA LEU A 275 18.64 3.23 1.64
C LEU A 275 17.97 3.12 3.01
N THR A 276 17.41 4.24 3.48
CA THR A 276 16.69 4.30 4.75
C THR A 276 15.21 4.59 4.49
N ILE A 277 14.35 3.77 5.06
CA ILE A 277 12.90 3.97 5.13
C ILE A 277 12.61 4.65 6.47
N GLU A 278 11.79 5.70 6.43
CA GLU A 278 11.21 6.28 7.63
C GLU A 278 9.79 5.69 7.79
N VAL A 279 9.48 5.15 8.96
CA VAL A 279 8.20 4.48 9.26
C VAL A 279 7.45 5.23 10.37
N PRO A 280 6.16 5.55 10.19
CA PRO A 280 5.34 6.17 11.25
C PRO A 280 5.08 5.18 12.39
N ASN A 281 5.35 5.58 13.62
CA ASN A 281 5.20 4.69 14.77
C ASN A 281 3.72 4.48 15.21
N ARG A 282 2.79 5.37 14.85
CA ARG A 282 1.32 5.17 14.89
C ARG A 282 0.61 6.00 13.81
N GLY A 283 -0.42 5.47 13.13
CA GLY A 283 -1.24 6.25 12.18
C GLY A 283 -1.63 5.47 10.91
N ILE A 284 -1.25 5.98 9.75
CA ILE A 284 -1.37 5.26 8.47
C ILE A 284 -0.03 4.57 8.22
N TRP A 285 0.07 3.28 8.53
CA TRP A 285 1.35 2.56 8.42
C TRP A 285 1.83 2.39 6.97
N GLY A 286 0.91 2.45 5.99
CA GLY A 286 1.24 2.57 4.57
C GLY A 286 2.17 3.74 4.26
N THR A 287 2.14 4.88 4.98
CA THR A 287 3.01 6.02 4.63
C THR A 287 4.52 5.82 4.89
N ALA A 288 4.95 4.60 5.24
CA ALA A 288 6.35 4.21 5.33
C ALA A 288 7.05 4.40 3.97
N GLY A 289 8.16 5.15 3.91
CA GLY A 289 8.77 5.47 2.61
C GLY A 289 10.23 5.88 2.68
N ILE A 290 10.91 5.73 1.53
CA ILE A 290 12.34 6.07 1.37
C ILE A 290 12.59 7.54 1.72
N GLY A 291 13.44 7.78 2.71
CA GLY A 291 13.76 9.11 3.24
C GLY A 291 12.55 9.88 3.79
N GLY A 292 11.44 9.18 4.11
CA GLY A 292 10.21 9.79 4.60
C GLY A 292 9.45 10.64 3.58
N LYS A 293 9.68 10.46 2.28
CA LYS A 293 9.03 11.27 1.22
C LYS A 293 7.50 11.17 1.20
N ASN A 294 6.94 10.03 1.58
CA ASN A 294 5.49 9.81 1.64
C ASN A 294 4.86 10.18 3.00
N ILE A 295 5.67 10.50 4.02
CA ILE A 295 5.17 10.84 5.35
C ILE A 295 4.45 12.19 5.32
N ASP A 296 3.15 12.15 5.57
CA ASP A 296 2.37 13.37 5.78
C ASP A 296 2.64 13.94 7.17
N ARG A 297 3.51 14.95 7.25
CA ARG A 297 3.84 15.65 8.51
C ARG A 297 2.67 16.43 9.12
N SER A 298 1.53 16.54 8.43
CA SER A 298 0.29 17.09 9.02
C SER A 298 -0.52 16.05 9.79
N VAL A 299 -0.29 14.76 9.55
CA VAL A 299 -0.85 13.66 10.35
C VAL A 299 -0.07 13.55 11.66
N VAL A 300 -0.79 13.44 12.78
CA VAL A 300 -0.18 13.35 14.11
C VAL A 300 0.47 11.98 14.30
N ASN A 301 1.80 11.91 14.16
CA ASN A 301 2.58 10.77 14.64
C ASN A 301 2.77 10.86 16.17
N ALA A 302 2.66 9.72 16.87
CA ALA A 302 2.87 9.63 18.30
C ALA A 302 4.27 9.09 18.61
N GLY A 303 5.22 9.99 18.83
CA GLY A 303 6.64 9.68 19.04
C GLY A 303 7.50 10.05 17.84
N ASP A 304 8.75 9.61 17.85
CA ASP A 304 9.67 9.74 16.72
C ASP A 304 9.26 8.79 15.57
N TYR A 305 9.89 8.94 14.40
CA TYR A 305 9.79 7.98 13.31
C TYR A 305 10.85 6.89 13.48
N ASP A 306 10.55 5.69 13.02
CA ASP A 306 11.51 4.59 12.97
C ASP A 306 12.33 4.71 11.66
N SER A 307 13.65 4.86 11.77
CA SER A 307 14.57 4.82 10.63
C SER A 307 15.10 3.40 10.40
N ILE A 308 14.71 2.77 9.29
CA ILE A 308 15.11 1.41 8.92
C ILE A 308 16.04 1.46 7.70
N THR A 309 17.35 1.28 7.92
CA THR A 309 18.35 1.17 6.85
C THR A 309 18.44 -0.27 6.33
N ARG A 310 18.43 -0.44 5.01
CA ARG A 310 18.56 -1.74 4.33
C ARG A 310 19.36 -1.63 3.04
N LYS A 311 19.97 -2.76 2.67
CA LYS A 311 20.66 -2.91 1.37
C LYS A 311 19.64 -2.88 0.25
N VAL A 312 20.07 -2.33 -0.88
CA VAL A 312 19.32 -2.31 -2.13
C VAL A 312 19.70 -3.51 -2.99
N GLN A 313 18.70 -4.13 -3.62
CA GLN A 313 18.81 -5.15 -4.67
C GLN A 313 18.08 -4.70 -5.94
N ARG A 314 18.52 -5.19 -7.10
CA ARG A 314 17.82 -5.06 -8.39
C ARG A 314 17.04 -6.34 -8.69
N LEU A 315 15.78 -6.25 -9.13
CA LEU A 315 15.04 -7.43 -9.61
C LEU A 315 15.77 -8.11 -10.78
N ASP A 316 16.46 -7.32 -11.61
CA ASP A 316 17.31 -7.81 -12.70
C ASP A 316 18.40 -8.79 -12.24
N GLU A 317 18.87 -8.70 -11.00
CA GLU A 317 19.91 -9.60 -10.46
C GLU A 317 19.30 -10.82 -9.79
N GLU A 318 18.18 -10.62 -9.09
CA GLU A 318 17.51 -11.62 -8.25
C GLU A 318 16.58 -12.57 -9.02
N VAL A 319 16.05 -12.15 -10.17
CA VAL A 319 15.05 -12.90 -10.95
C VAL A 319 15.51 -13.07 -12.40
N LYS A 320 15.57 -14.33 -12.85
CA LYS A 320 16.12 -14.74 -14.16
C LYS A 320 15.17 -15.65 -14.95
N GLU A 321 13.87 -15.42 -14.77
CA GLU A 321 12.80 -16.27 -15.30
C GLU A 321 11.49 -15.49 -15.50
N ASP A 322 10.51 -16.13 -16.14
CA ASP A 322 9.19 -15.54 -16.41
C ASP A 322 8.36 -15.40 -15.13
N VAL A 323 7.56 -14.33 -15.06
CA VAL A 323 6.83 -13.91 -13.86
C VAL A 323 5.34 -13.78 -14.18
N LEU A 324 4.48 -14.45 -13.40
CA LEU A 324 3.03 -14.35 -13.58
C LEU A 324 2.50 -12.98 -13.16
N VAL A 325 2.96 -12.50 -12.00
CA VAL A 325 2.60 -11.19 -11.42
C VAL A 325 3.84 -10.54 -10.82
N LEU A 326 4.11 -9.29 -11.17
CA LEU A 326 4.98 -8.39 -10.43
C LEU A 326 4.12 -7.33 -9.73
N LYS A 327 4.04 -7.38 -8.40
CA LYS A 327 3.45 -6.31 -7.58
C LYS A 327 4.53 -5.33 -7.16
N VAL A 328 4.29 -4.03 -7.34
CA VAL A 328 5.19 -2.95 -6.92
C VAL A 328 4.39 -1.88 -6.20
N ASP A 329 4.59 -1.77 -4.90
CA ASP A 329 3.79 -0.92 -4.03
C ASP A 329 4.73 -0.44 -2.93
N VAL A 330 5.50 0.60 -3.26
CA VAL A 330 6.66 1.06 -2.50
C VAL A 330 6.57 2.57 -2.23
N GLU A 331 5.33 3.05 -2.15
CA GLU A 331 4.96 4.32 -1.54
C GLU A 331 5.70 5.51 -2.17
N GLY A 332 5.72 5.55 -3.51
CA GLY A 332 6.33 6.60 -4.34
C GLY A 332 7.75 6.30 -4.83
N PHE A 333 8.29 5.12 -4.53
CA PHE A 333 9.61 4.68 -5.01
C PHE A 333 9.54 3.77 -6.25
N GLU A 334 8.37 3.63 -6.87
CA GLU A 334 8.12 2.68 -7.96
C GLU A 334 9.09 2.86 -9.13
N PRO A 335 9.41 4.09 -9.62
CA PRO A 335 10.38 4.25 -10.69
C PRO A 335 11.75 3.63 -10.36
N GLY A 336 12.16 3.66 -9.09
CA GLY A 336 13.39 3.00 -8.63
C GLY A 336 13.35 1.49 -8.80
N VAL A 337 12.22 0.85 -8.50
CA VAL A 337 12.00 -0.59 -8.70
C VAL A 337 12.00 -0.93 -10.19
N PHE A 338 11.25 -0.19 -11.01
CA PHE A 338 11.16 -0.46 -12.46
C PHE A 338 12.49 -0.25 -13.20
N PHE A 339 13.30 0.74 -12.82
CA PHE A 339 14.67 0.90 -13.33
C PHE A 339 15.62 -0.24 -12.88
N GLY A 340 15.33 -0.86 -11.73
CA GLY A 340 16.01 -2.08 -11.25
C GLY A 340 15.48 -3.39 -11.85
N ALA A 341 14.45 -3.33 -12.70
CA ALA A 341 13.75 -4.46 -13.32
C ALA A 341 13.76 -4.40 -14.86
N LYS A 342 14.62 -3.56 -15.44
CA LYS A 342 14.71 -3.33 -16.89
C LYS A 342 15.03 -4.60 -17.67
N ASP A 343 16.08 -5.32 -17.28
CA ASP A 343 16.46 -6.57 -17.93
C ASP A 343 15.38 -7.64 -17.74
N LEU A 344 14.74 -7.71 -16.57
CA LEU A 344 13.63 -8.63 -16.31
C LEU A 344 12.45 -8.37 -17.27
N LEU A 345 12.03 -7.12 -17.44
CA LEU A 345 10.89 -6.73 -18.28
C LEU A 345 11.13 -6.94 -19.78
N LEU A 346 12.38 -6.82 -20.23
CA LEU A 346 12.82 -6.97 -21.62
C LEU A 346 13.18 -8.42 -22.01
N LYS A 347 13.83 -9.17 -21.11
CA LYS A 347 14.40 -10.50 -21.41
C LYS A 347 13.49 -11.65 -20.97
N HIS A 348 12.51 -11.39 -20.10
CA HIS A 348 11.56 -12.38 -19.58
C HIS A 348 10.12 -11.92 -19.74
N ASP A 349 9.19 -12.88 -19.68
CA ASP A 349 7.77 -12.60 -19.74
C ASP A 349 7.17 -12.30 -18.36
N VAL A 350 7.15 -11.02 -17.98
CA VAL A 350 6.36 -10.52 -16.85
C VAL A 350 4.92 -10.26 -17.32
N LYS A 351 4.03 -11.23 -17.07
CA LYS A 351 2.69 -11.31 -17.68
C LYS A 351 1.70 -10.27 -17.18
N ASN A 352 1.80 -9.91 -15.90
CA ASN A 352 0.96 -8.91 -15.25
C ASN A 352 1.83 -8.11 -14.28
N ILE A 353 1.56 -6.82 -14.19
CA ILE A 353 2.16 -5.90 -13.25
C ILE A 353 1.01 -5.21 -12.52
N PHE A 354 1.05 -5.21 -11.20
CA PHE A 354 0.12 -4.46 -10.35
C PHE A 354 0.95 -3.44 -9.58
N MET A 355 0.51 -2.18 -9.55
CA MET A 355 1.22 -1.16 -8.78
C MET A 355 0.29 -0.15 -8.13
N GLU A 356 0.70 0.36 -6.98
CA GLU A 356 0.27 1.69 -6.57
C GLU A 356 1.12 2.72 -7.32
N TYR A 357 0.48 3.66 -8.02
CA TYR A 357 1.13 4.74 -8.75
C TYR A 357 0.97 6.04 -7.96
N SER A 358 2.09 6.54 -7.42
CA SER A 358 2.06 7.52 -6.32
C SER A 358 2.86 8.81 -6.61
N PRO A 359 2.58 9.51 -7.74
CA PRO A 359 3.28 10.74 -8.10
C PRO A 359 3.09 11.87 -7.08
N GLY A 360 2.02 11.85 -6.28
CA GLY A 360 1.82 12.79 -5.17
C GLY A 360 2.93 12.75 -4.11
N VAL A 361 3.68 11.65 -4.01
CA VAL A 361 4.86 11.56 -3.12
C VAL A 361 5.95 12.52 -3.59
N ALA A 362 6.17 12.60 -4.90
CA ALA A 362 7.12 13.53 -5.50
C ALA A 362 6.67 14.99 -5.33
N GLU A 363 5.35 15.26 -5.41
CA GLU A 363 4.77 16.58 -5.17
C GLU A 363 5.02 17.06 -3.73
N ARG A 364 4.67 16.22 -2.74
CA ARG A 364 4.85 16.51 -1.31
C ARG A 364 6.33 16.68 -0.94
N ALA A 365 7.21 15.87 -1.53
CA ALA A 365 8.65 15.97 -1.35
C ALA A 365 9.32 17.12 -2.16
N HIS A 366 8.56 17.82 -3.01
CA HIS A 366 9.07 18.80 -3.99
C HIS A 366 10.17 18.26 -4.93
N ASP A 367 10.15 16.96 -5.19
CA ASP A 367 11.12 16.24 -6.04
C ASP A 367 10.59 16.14 -7.47
N MET A 368 10.78 17.22 -8.24
CA MET A 368 10.18 17.34 -9.58
C MET A 368 10.80 16.35 -10.58
N LYS A 369 12.04 15.89 -10.34
CA LYS A 369 12.66 14.83 -11.14
C LYS A 369 11.95 13.49 -10.89
N LEU A 370 11.65 13.14 -9.64
CA LEU A 370 10.84 11.96 -9.33
C LEU A 370 9.41 12.11 -9.90
N PHE A 371 8.84 13.32 -9.89
CA PHE A 371 7.54 13.58 -10.49
C PHE A 371 7.55 13.30 -12.00
N ALA A 372 8.56 13.77 -12.74
CA ALA A 372 8.71 13.48 -14.17
C ALA A 372 9.05 12.01 -14.47
N ASN A 373 9.80 11.33 -13.59
CA ASN A 373 10.13 9.91 -13.74
C ASN A 373 8.88 9.00 -13.66
N ASN A 374 7.84 9.40 -12.92
CA ASN A 374 6.61 8.63 -12.76
C ASN A 374 5.87 8.36 -14.09
N PRO A 375 5.49 9.35 -14.91
CA PRO A 375 4.90 9.08 -16.23
C PRO A 375 5.91 8.50 -17.24
N ILE A 376 7.21 8.76 -17.12
CA ILE A 376 8.25 8.11 -17.96
C ILE A 376 8.28 6.59 -17.71
N MET A 377 8.14 6.16 -16.45
CA MET A 377 7.99 4.75 -16.06
C MET A 377 6.73 4.11 -16.69
N LEU A 378 5.65 4.86 -16.88
CA LEU A 378 4.45 4.34 -17.55
C LEU A 378 4.61 4.33 -19.08
N MET A 379 5.26 5.34 -19.67
CA MET A 379 5.57 5.41 -21.10
C MET A 379 6.38 4.21 -21.59
N GLY A 380 7.43 3.84 -20.87
CA GLY A 380 8.23 2.69 -21.26
C GLY A 380 7.50 1.36 -21.07
N LEU A 381 6.61 1.21 -20.07
CA LEU A 381 5.73 0.04 -20.02
C LEU A 381 4.84 -0.04 -21.27
N LEU A 382 4.23 1.06 -21.72
CA LEU A 382 3.50 1.06 -23.00
C LEU A 382 4.40 0.66 -24.19
N HIS A 383 5.63 1.19 -24.24
CA HIS A 383 6.61 0.83 -25.28
C HIS A 383 7.06 -0.64 -25.20
N GLY A 384 7.09 -1.22 -24.01
CA GLY A 384 7.34 -2.65 -23.75
C GLY A 384 6.16 -3.57 -24.10
N GLY A 385 5.11 -3.05 -24.74
CA GLY A 385 3.96 -3.81 -25.19
C GLY A 385 2.90 -4.07 -24.13
N TYR A 386 2.96 -3.40 -22.97
CA TYR A 386 1.92 -3.54 -21.95
C TYR A 386 0.69 -2.71 -22.28
N THR A 387 -0.50 -3.30 -22.13
CA THR A 387 -1.73 -2.53 -21.92
C THR A 387 -1.81 -2.14 -20.45
N ILE A 388 -2.04 -0.86 -20.13
CA ILE A 388 -2.10 -0.36 -18.74
C ILE A 388 -3.49 0.18 -18.45
N LEU A 389 -4.17 -0.34 -17.43
CA LEU A 389 -5.52 0.03 -17.03
C LEU A 389 -5.54 0.69 -15.63
N HIS A 390 -6.32 1.77 -15.50
CA HIS A 390 -6.52 2.48 -14.25
C HIS A 390 -7.63 1.82 -13.41
N MET A 391 -7.26 1.23 -12.27
CA MET A 391 -8.17 0.62 -11.30
C MET A 391 -8.67 1.66 -10.29
N GLY A 392 -9.42 2.64 -10.79
CA GLY A 392 -9.88 3.78 -9.99
C GLY A 392 -10.85 3.44 -8.84
N PRO A 393 -11.21 4.42 -8.00
CA PRO A 393 -11.93 4.22 -6.73
C PRO A 393 -13.34 3.58 -6.81
N GLY A 394 -13.90 3.46 -8.02
CA GLY A 394 -15.12 2.69 -8.28
C GLY A 394 -14.87 1.18 -8.26
N LEU A 395 -13.75 0.73 -8.83
CA LEU A 395 -13.38 -0.69 -8.83
C LEU A 395 -12.91 -1.14 -7.45
N LYS A 396 -12.02 -0.38 -6.78
CA LYS A 396 -11.40 -0.75 -5.48
C LYS A 396 -12.40 -1.24 -4.42
N ARG A 397 -13.63 -0.72 -4.42
CA ARG A 397 -14.71 -1.03 -3.46
C ARG A 397 -15.77 -2.03 -3.95
N ALA A 398 -15.65 -2.56 -5.16
CA ALA A 398 -16.60 -3.54 -5.69
C ALA A 398 -16.33 -4.92 -5.08
N ALA A 399 -17.31 -5.49 -4.38
CA ALA A 399 -17.21 -6.85 -3.85
C ALA A 399 -17.09 -7.88 -4.99
N PRO A 400 -16.05 -8.74 -5.02
CA PRO A 400 -15.89 -9.71 -6.11
C PRO A 400 -16.91 -10.84 -6.06
N ASP A 401 -17.41 -11.21 -7.24
CA ASP A 401 -17.98 -12.55 -7.44
C ASP A 401 -16.86 -13.52 -7.86
N TRP A 402 -16.40 -14.31 -6.89
CA TRP A 402 -15.34 -15.30 -7.07
C TRP A 402 -15.69 -16.40 -8.09
N ASN A 403 -16.97 -16.68 -8.30
CA ASN A 403 -17.42 -17.72 -9.23
C ASN A 403 -17.71 -17.16 -10.63
N SER A 404 -17.75 -15.84 -10.78
CA SER A 404 -18.10 -15.20 -12.04
C SER A 404 -17.04 -15.40 -13.14
N ASN A 405 -17.54 -15.76 -14.31
CA ASN A 405 -16.81 -15.75 -15.58
C ASN A 405 -17.09 -14.49 -16.41
N GLU A 406 -17.93 -13.58 -15.92
CA GLU A 406 -18.14 -12.28 -16.58
C GLU A 406 -16.82 -11.49 -16.66
N PRO A 407 -16.62 -10.68 -17.71
CA PRO A 407 -15.52 -9.73 -17.77
C PRO A 407 -15.52 -8.78 -16.57
N LEU A 408 -14.35 -8.23 -16.26
CA LEU A 408 -14.24 -7.11 -15.34
C LEU A 408 -14.97 -5.88 -15.91
N PRO A 409 -15.43 -4.96 -15.05
CA PRO A 409 -15.92 -3.66 -15.49
C PRO A 409 -14.92 -2.94 -16.39
N GLU A 410 -15.42 -2.09 -17.29
CA GLU A 410 -14.57 -1.27 -18.16
C GLU A 410 -13.65 -0.37 -17.31
N MET A 411 -12.34 -0.42 -17.62
CA MET A 411 -11.32 0.42 -16.99
C MET A 411 -10.69 1.34 -18.02
N ARG A 412 -10.48 2.61 -17.67
CA ARG A 412 -9.80 3.56 -18.56
C ARG A 412 -8.36 3.14 -18.79
N GLN A 413 -7.90 3.19 -20.04
CA GLN A 413 -6.54 2.82 -20.42
C GLN A 413 -5.59 4.01 -20.37
N LEU A 414 -4.33 3.80 -20.00
CA LEU A 414 -3.29 4.81 -20.20
C LEU A 414 -2.74 4.68 -21.62
N THR A 415 -2.50 5.81 -22.28
CA THR A 415 -1.86 5.88 -23.60
C THR A 415 -0.73 6.91 -23.57
N SER A 416 0.16 6.86 -24.57
CA SER A 416 1.21 7.87 -24.71
C SER A 416 0.63 9.28 -24.88
N ASP A 417 -0.51 9.40 -25.58
CA ASP A 417 -1.22 10.67 -25.78
C ASP A 417 -1.81 11.26 -24.48
N VAL A 418 -1.99 10.45 -23.43
CA VAL A 418 -2.34 10.94 -22.08
C VAL A 418 -1.06 11.32 -21.34
N LEU A 419 -0.11 10.39 -21.24
CA LEU A 419 1.10 10.53 -20.40
C LEU A 419 2.05 11.63 -20.86
N ILE A 420 1.96 12.08 -22.11
CA ILE A 420 2.71 13.25 -22.60
C ILE A 420 2.33 14.52 -21.81
N HIS A 421 1.07 14.66 -21.41
CA HIS A 421 0.60 15.79 -20.61
C HIS A 421 1.11 15.71 -19.16
N ASP A 422 1.21 14.53 -18.56
CA ASP A 422 1.86 14.34 -17.25
C ASP A 422 3.33 14.77 -17.27
N ILE A 423 4.07 14.43 -18.34
CA ILE A 423 5.46 14.85 -18.51
C ILE A 423 5.57 16.37 -18.69
N TYR A 424 4.69 16.97 -19.50
CA TYR A 424 4.63 18.42 -19.65
C TYR A 424 4.26 19.12 -18.34
N ASP A 425 3.32 18.60 -17.55
CA ASP A 425 3.00 19.13 -16.22
C ASP A 425 4.21 19.06 -15.28
N GLY A 426 5.01 17.99 -15.34
CA GLY A 426 6.29 17.90 -14.63
C GLY A 426 7.30 18.97 -15.03
N TRP A 427 7.45 19.24 -16.33
CA TRP A 427 8.33 20.31 -16.81
C TRP A 427 7.80 21.70 -16.45
N ARG A 428 6.49 21.93 -16.57
CA ARG A 428 5.83 23.17 -16.14
C ARG A 428 5.95 23.38 -14.63
N LEU A 429 6.00 22.33 -13.82
CA LEU A 429 6.27 22.39 -12.40
C LEU A 429 7.71 22.81 -12.09
N GLU A 430 8.70 22.20 -12.75
CA GLU A 430 10.11 22.59 -12.62
C GLU A 430 10.35 24.04 -13.04
N ASP A 431 9.78 24.45 -14.18
CA ASP A 431 9.87 25.81 -14.72
C ASP A 431 8.98 26.81 -13.96
N LYS A 432 8.16 26.33 -13.01
CA LYS A 432 7.23 27.09 -12.14
C LYS A 432 6.10 27.78 -12.90
N THR A 433 5.79 27.30 -14.10
CA THR A 433 4.78 27.83 -15.04
C THR A 433 3.44 27.09 -15.00
N MET A 434 3.34 25.91 -14.37
CA MET A 434 2.10 25.12 -14.32
C MET A 434 0.94 25.93 -13.73
N GLY A 435 -0.24 25.89 -14.36
CA GLY A 435 -1.39 26.67 -13.93
C GLY A 435 -1.23 28.21 -13.98
N CYS A 436 -0.10 28.77 -14.41
CA CYS A 436 0.00 30.23 -14.53
C CYS A 436 -1.03 30.77 -15.54
N ILE A 437 -1.58 31.94 -15.25
CA ILE A 437 -2.54 32.63 -16.13
C ILE A 437 -1.79 33.63 -17.02
N ASN A 438 -2.22 33.80 -18.28
CA ASN A 438 -1.65 34.77 -19.21
C ASN A 438 -1.78 36.19 -18.62
N ILE A 439 -0.77 37.05 -18.79
CA ILE A 439 -0.76 38.41 -18.23
C ILE A 439 -2.02 39.24 -18.58
N THR A 440 -2.61 39.02 -19.76
CA THR A 440 -3.84 39.67 -20.20
C THR A 440 -5.06 39.18 -19.40
N ALA A 441 -5.21 37.87 -19.22
CA ALA A 441 -6.26 37.30 -18.39
C ALA A 441 -6.06 37.62 -16.90
N LEU A 442 -4.80 37.65 -16.44
CA LEU A 442 -4.47 38.03 -15.07
C LEU A 442 -4.92 39.46 -14.77
N ALA A 443 -4.68 40.41 -15.68
CA ALA A 443 -5.15 41.80 -15.52
C ALA A 443 -6.69 41.91 -15.40
N VAL A 444 -7.46 41.00 -16.01
CA VAL A 444 -8.93 40.94 -15.88
C VAL A 444 -9.37 40.22 -14.60
N LEU A 445 -8.66 39.17 -14.18
CA LEU A 445 -8.99 38.38 -12.99
C LEU A 445 -8.51 39.03 -11.67
N GLN A 446 -7.44 39.81 -11.70
CA GLN A 446 -6.82 40.39 -10.49
C GLN A 446 -7.82 41.15 -9.61
N PRO A 447 -8.73 42.01 -10.13
CA PRO A 447 -9.73 42.69 -9.30
C PRO A 447 -10.73 41.74 -8.61
N VAL A 448 -11.02 40.58 -9.21
CA VAL A 448 -11.92 39.56 -8.64
C VAL A 448 -11.21 38.75 -7.54
N ILE A 449 -9.92 38.46 -7.76
CA ILE A 449 -9.03 37.81 -6.80
C ILE A 449 -8.80 38.72 -5.59
N ASP A 450 -8.40 39.98 -5.82
CA ASP A 450 -8.10 40.98 -4.79
C ASP A 450 -9.31 41.37 -3.95
N ALA A 451 -10.53 41.27 -4.51
CA ALA A 451 -11.78 41.47 -3.77
C ALA A 451 -12.07 40.35 -2.75
N GLY A 452 -11.23 39.29 -2.68
CA GLY A 452 -11.33 38.21 -1.71
C GLY A 452 -12.53 37.28 -1.92
N LYS A 453 -13.10 37.23 -3.14
CA LYS A 453 -14.38 36.54 -3.39
C LYS A 453 -14.26 35.12 -3.92
N VAL A 454 -13.25 34.80 -4.74
CA VAL A 454 -12.99 33.44 -5.25
C VAL A 454 -11.47 33.28 -5.51
N PRO A 455 -10.81 32.21 -5.03
CA PRO A 455 -9.47 31.87 -5.47
C PRO A 455 -9.50 31.34 -6.91
N MET A 456 -8.69 31.93 -7.79
CA MET A 456 -8.27 31.26 -9.02
C MET A 456 -6.99 30.47 -8.78
N PHE A 457 -6.72 29.50 -9.64
CA PHE A 457 -5.47 28.74 -9.60
C PHE A 457 -4.26 29.66 -9.75
N GLY A 458 -3.37 29.62 -8.76
CA GLY A 458 -2.07 30.28 -8.82
C GLY A 458 -1.03 29.40 -9.49
N CYS A 459 0.09 29.99 -9.95
CA CYS A 459 1.21 29.23 -10.48
C CYS A 459 1.65 28.10 -9.51
N LYS A 460 1.76 26.87 -10.04
CA LYS A 460 2.07 25.59 -9.36
C LYS A 460 0.95 25.04 -8.46
N SER A 461 -0.31 25.42 -8.66
CA SER A 461 -1.44 24.80 -7.95
C SER A 461 -1.67 23.35 -8.38
N ILE A 462 -1.76 22.43 -7.43
CA ILE A 462 -2.14 21.02 -7.65
C ILE A 462 -3.39 20.74 -6.79
N PRO A 463 -4.48 20.22 -7.37
CA PRO A 463 -4.61 19.69 -8.74
C PRO A 463 -5.05 20.71 -9.80
N GLU A 464 -5.34 21.96 -9.43
CA GLU A 464 -6.09 22.90 -10.28
C GLU A 464 -5.31 23.38 -11.53
N GLY A 465 -3.97 23.36 -11.45
CA GLY A 465 -3.08 23.78 -12.54
C GLY A 465 -2.67 22.65 -13.49
N LEU A 466 -3.06 21.40 -13.19
CA LEU A 466 -2.80 20.24 -14.05
C LEU A 466 -3.55 20.36 -15.38
N ASP A 467 -2.94 19.82 -16.43
CA ASP A 467 -3.59 19.62 -17.72
C ASP A 467 -4.73 18.60 -17.57
N PRO A 468 -6.00 18.92 -17.91
CA PRO A 468 -7.10 17.95 -17.76
C PRO A 468 -7.00 16.76 -18.73
N HIS A 469 -6.01 16.76 -19.63
CA HIS A 469 -5.64 15.59 -20.42
C HIS A 469 -4.64 14.67 -19.72
N SER A 470 -3.93 15.12 -18.68
CA SER A 470 -2.95 14.28 -17.95
C SER A 470 -3.64 13.23 -17.10
N PHE A 471 -3.01 12.08 -16.93
CA PHE A 471 -3.50 11.01 -16.06
C PHE A 471 -3.57 11.47 -14.60
N ARG A 472 -2.56 12.22 -14.15
CA ARG A 472 -2.46 12.81 -12.82
C ARG A 472 -3.70 13.62 -12.43
N SER A 473 -4.40 14.22 -13.40
CA SER A 473 -5.63 15.00 -13.16
C SER A 473 -6.83 14.16 -12.66
N LEU A 474 -6.78 12.82 -12.72
CA LEU A 474 -7.88 11.93 -12.35
C LEU A 474 -7.96 11.51 -10.88
N PHE A 475 -6.94 11.77 -10.05
CA PHE A 475 -6.87 11.27 -8.67
C PHE A 475 -6.14 12.24 -7.72
N ALA A 476 -6.16 11.97 -6.42
CA ALA A 476 -5.73 12.94 -5.41
C ALA A 476 -4.21 12.92 -5.13
N HIS A 477 -3.64 11.74 -4.80
CA HIS A 477 -2.22 11.55 -4.43
C HIS A 477 -1.63 10.33 -5.15
N ASN A 478 -2.31 9.21 -5.01
CA ASN A 478 -1.98 7.91 -5.59
C ASN A 478 -3.22 7.25 -6.22
N THR A 479 -3.00 6.18 -6.98
CA THR A 479 -4.05 5.30 -7.51
C THR A 479 -3.47 3.94 -7.91
N ASN A 480 -4.31 2.94 -8.16
CA ASN A 480 -3.87 1.61 -8.55
C ASN A 480 -3.89 1.40 -10.07
N LEU A 481 -2.84 0.76 -10.59
CA LEU A 481 -2.68 0.40 -12.01
C LEU A 481 -2.49 -1.11 -12.19
N TRP A 482 -3.10 -1.66 -13.24
CA TRP A 482 -2.87 -3.02 -13.70
C TRP A 482 -2.37 -2.96 -15.14
N ALA A 483 -1.11 -3.35 -15.34
CA ALA A 483 -0.53 -3.51 -16.65
C ALA A 483 -0.39 -5.00 -16.99
N PHE A 484 -0.56 -5.37 -18.26
CA PHE A 484 -0.40 -6.76 -18.69
C PHE A 484 0.11 -6.88 -20.13
N LYS A 485 0.88 -7.93 -20.38
CA LYS A 485 1.17 -8.46 -21.72
C LYS A 485 0.03 -9.39 -22.15
N ASP A 486 -0.20 -9.48 -23.46
CA ASP A 486 -1.29 -10.22 -24.14
C ASP A 486 -2.72 -9.77 -23.83
N LYS A 487 -3.65 -10.03 -24.78
CA LYS A 487 -5.06 -9.72 -24.58
C LYS A 487 -5.69 -10.63 -23.51
N ARG A 488 -5.97 -10.09 -22.32
CA ARG A 488 -6.73 -10.76 -21.27
C ARG A 488 -8.22 -10.84 -21.66
N PRO A 489 -8.84 -12.04 -21.73
CA PRO A 489 -10.23 -12.18 -22.20
C PRO A 489 -11.26 -11.61 -21.22
N PHE A 490 -10.88 -11.46 -19.95
CA PHE A 490 -11.71 -10.90 -18.88
C PHE A 490 -11.40 -9.42 -18.59
N ALA A 491 -10.51 -8.76 -19.35
CA ALA A 491 -10.25 -7.34 -19.19
C ALA A 491 -11.04 -6.53 -20.23
N THR A 492 -11.85 -5.58 -19.76
CA THR A 492 -12.58 -4.65 -20.63
C THR A 492 -11.84 -3.31 -20.67
N VAL A 493 -11.25 -3.02 -21.83
CA VAL A 493 -10.42 -1.84 -22.08
C VAL A 493 -11.30 -0.67 -22.51
N GLY A 494 -11.31 0.39 -21.73
CA GLY A 494 -12.11 1.60 -21.94
C GLY A 494 -11.37 2.77 -22.60
N PRO A 495 -11.94 3.99 -22.55
CA PRO A 495 -11.34 5.18 -23.15
C PRO A 495 -10.05 5.61 -22.42
N PRO A 496 -9.28 6.56 -23.00
CA PRO A 496 -8.09 7.12 -22.37
C PRO A 496 -8.34 7.63 -20.93
N ALA A 497 -7.36 7.41 -20.06
CA ALA A 497 -7.39 7.76 -18.64
C ALA A 497 -7.02 9.24 -18.41
N SER A 498 -7.84 10.14 -18.96
CA SER A 498 -7.76 11.60 -18.75
C SER A 498 -9.03 12.14 -18.09
N LEU A 499 -9.01 13.35 -17.51
CA LEU A 499 -10.19 13.98 -16.93
C LEU A 499 -11.21 14.38 -18.00
N ILE A 500 -10.73 14.93 -19.12
CA ILE A 500 -11.54 15.21 -20.32
C ILE A 500 -11.00 14.43 -21.54
N SER A 501 -11.85 14.22 -22.55
CA SER A 501 -11.41 13.59 -23.81
C SER A 501 -10.30 14.41 -24.47
N LEU A 502 -9.26 13.74 -24.99
CA LEU A 502 -8.14 14.33 -25.74
C LEU A 502 -8.57 15.13 -26.99
N THR A 503 -9.84 15.02 -27.40
CA THR A 503 -10.44 15.80 -28.49
C THR A 503 -10.98 17.17 -28.05
N VAL A 504 -11.03 17.45 -26.74
CA VAL A 504 -11.57 18.70 -26.18
C VAL A 504 -10.46 19.74 -26.09
N ASN A 505 -10.74 20.99 -26.47
CA ASN A 505 -9.73 22.04 -26.33
C ASN A 505 -9.75 22.56 -24.88
N ALA A 506 -8.94 21.99 -23.99
CA ALA A 506 -8.86 22.38 -22.57
C ALA A 506 -8.66 23.89 -22.29
N GLN A 507 -8.16 24.64 -23.27
CA GLN A 507 -7.95 26.08 -23.22
C GLN A 507 -9.24 26.87 -23.45
N ARG A 508 -10.12 26.36 -24.33
CA ARG A 508 -11.37 27.00 -24.77
C ARG A 508 -12.61 26.43 -24.10
N ASP A 509 -12.60 25.12 -23.89
CA ASP A 509 -13.62 24.33 -23.22
C ASP A 509 -13.11 24.01 -21.80
N PHE A 510 -12.97 25.06 -20.99
CA PHE A 510 -12.25 24.98 -19.71
C PHE A 510 -12.87 24.00 -18.70
N PHE A 511 -14.20 23.86 -18.71
CA PHE A 511 -14.97 23.04 -17.77
C PHE A 511 -15.08 21.58 -18.20
N VAL A 512 -15.15 20.67 -17.23
CA VAL A 512 -15.41 19.24 -17.49
C VAL A 512 -16.81 19.06 -18.09
N PRO A 513 -16.97 18.39 -19.26
CA PRO A 513 -18.26 18.38 -19.97
C PRO A 513 -19.44 17.74 -19.22
N ASP A 514 -19.17 16.78 -18.32
CA ASP A 514 -20.20 16.11 -17.53
C ASP A 514 -20.56 16.83 -16.21
N GLY A 515 -19.68 17.74 -15.75
CA GLY A 515 -19.82 18.41 -14.45
C GLY A 515 -19.80 17.48 -13.23
N VAL A 516 -19.39 16.21 -13.36
CA VAL A 516 -19.42 15.20 -12.28
C VAL A 516 -18.11 15.21 -11.50
N MET A 517 -16.99 15.16 -12.20
CA MET A 517 -15.64 15.06 -11.64
C MET A 517 -14.77 16.21 -12.11
N GLY A 518 -14.14 16.93 -11.18
CA GLY A 518 -13.14 17.96 -11.44
C GLY A 518 -11.72 17.49 -11.17
N SER A 519 -10.76 18.39 -11.34
CA SER A 519 -9.32 18.13 -11.22
C SER A 519 -8.94 17.45 -9.90
N GLY A 520 -8.04 16.47 -9.99
CA GLY A 520 -7.57 15.66 -8.87
C GLY A 520 -8.57 14.59 -8.43
N GLY A 521 -9.48 14.17 -9.31
CA GLY A 521 -10.50 13.15 -9.00
C GLY A 521 -11.52 13.61 -7.95
N ARG A 522 -11.83 14.91 -7.90
CA ARG A 522 -12.73 15.49 -6.91
C ARG A 522 -14.16 15.56 -7.47
N MET A 523 -15.14 15.03 -6.74
CA MET A 523 -16.55 15.14 -7.13
C MET A 523 -17.02 16.61 -7.04
N CYS A 524 -17.51 17.17 -8.15
CA CYS A 524 -17.88 18.59 -8.24
C CYS A 524 -18.96 19.00 -7.21
N HIS A 525 -19.88 18.10 -6.89
CA HIS A 525 -20.94 18.31 -5.91
C HIS A 525 -20.49 18.19 -4.43
N HIS A 526 -19.28 17.68 -4.18
CA HIS A 526 -18.65 17.68 -2.85
C HIS A 526 -17.73 18.88 -2.63
N LEU A 527 -17.45 19.67 -3.67
CA LEU A 527 -16.70 20.92 -3.56
C LEU A 527 -17.60 22.05 -3.05
N ALA A 528 -17.06 22.87 -2.15
CA ALA A 528 -17.69 24.14 -1.79
C ALA A 528 -17.82 25.01 -3.05
N PRO A 529 -18.95 25.72 -3.29
CA PRO A 529 -19.16 26.48 -4.53
C PRO A 529 -18.04 27.47 -4.85
N GLU A 530 -17.43 28.05 -3.81
CA GLU A 530 -16.29 28.97 -3.87
C GLU A 530 -15.05 28.38 -4.55
N VAL A 531 -14.91 27.04 -4.64
CA VAL A 531 -13.76 26.35 -5.26
C VAL A 531 -14.14 25.44 -6.43
N GLN A 532 -15.39 25.46 -6.89
CA GLN A 532 -15.83 24.64 -8.03
C GLN A 532 -15.12 25.03 -9.33
N VAL A 533 -15.12 26.33 -9.66
CA VAL A 533 -14.59 26.80 -10.96
C VAL A 533 -13.09 26.51 -11.10
N MET A 534 -12.28 26.72 -10.06
CA MET A 534 -10.83 26.40 -10.12
C MET A 534 -10.55 24.90 -10.33
N HIS A 535 -11.47 24.01 -9.95
CA HIS A 535 -11.39 22.57 -10.19
C HIS A 535 -11.97 22.13 -11.54
N ARG A 536 -12.22 23.08 -12.47
CA ARG A 536 -12.91 22.86 -13.76
C ARG A 536 -14.36 22.39 -13.64
N CYS A 537 -14.96 22.48 -12.45
CA CYS A 537 -16.36 22.14 -12.23
C CYS A 537 -17.28 23.32 -12.58
N PRO A 538 -18.41 23.09 -13.29
CA PRO A 538 -19.46 24.09 -13.46
C PRO A 538 -19.97 24.60 -12.11
N CYS A 539 -20.43 25.85 -12.06
CA CYS A 539 -20.92 26.46 -10.83
C CYS A 539 -22.31 25.92 -10.46
N MET A 540 -22.44 25.31 -9.27
CA MET A 540 -23.72 24.80 -8.78
C MET A 540 -24.53 25.84 -7.98
N LYS A 541 -23.93 26.97 -7.60
CA LYS A 541 -24.58 28.04 -6.83
C LYS A 541 -24.26 29.42 -7.46
N PRO A 542 -25.08 29.88 -8.42
CA PRO A 542 -24.79 31.10 -9.20
C PRO A 542 -24.49 32.35 -8.38
N ASP A 543 -25.17 32.55 -7.24
CA ASP A 543 -24.94 33.70 -6.35
C ASP A 543 -23.54 33.73 -5.71
N VAL A 544 -22.81 32.61 -5.73
CA VAL A 544 -21.45 32.49 -5.17
C VAL A 544 -20.40 32.42 -6.27
N CYS A 545 -20.53 31.47 -7.21
CA CYS A 545 -19.50 31.20 -8.22
C CYS A 545 -19.88 31.64 -9.64
N GLY A 546 -21.11 32.07 -9.90
CA GLY A 546 -21.60 32.41 -11.24
C GLY A 546 -20.82 33.53 -11.93
N PRO A 547 -20.46 34.65 -11.24
CA PRO A 547 -19.62 35.69 -11.81
C PRO A 547 -18.23 35.18 -12.24
N MET A 548 -17.63 34.26 -11.48
CA MET A 548 -16.34 33.65 -11.84
C MET A 548 -16.50 32.69 -13.01
N GLU A 549 -17.55 31.86 -13.01
CA GLU A 549 -17.84 30.93 -14.10
C GLU A 549 -18.01 31.68 -15.44
N GLN A 550 -18.76 32.78 -15.44
CA GLN A 550 -18.98 33.61 -16.64
C GLN A 550 -17.67 34.22 -17.14
N LEU A 551 -16.86 34.80 -16.26
CA LEU A 551 -15.56 35.37 -16.63
C LEU A 551 -14.58 34.31 -17.15
N VAL A 552 -14.58 33.10 -16.56
CA VAL A 552 -13.79 31.97 -17.05
C VAL A 552 -14.24 31.53 -18.44
N LYS A 553 -15.55 31.49 -18.74
CA LYS A 553 -16.07 31.21 -20.10
C LYS A 553 -15.58 32.25 -21.12
N GLU A 554 -15.60 33.54 -20.76
CA GLU A 554 -15.16 34.64 -21.63
C GLU A 554 -13.65 34.61 -21.91
N LEU A 555 -12.82 34.26 -20.92
CA LEU A 555 -11.37 34.12 -21.08
C LEU A 555 -10.99 32.82 -21.82
N ALA A 556 -11.72 31.73 -21.59
CA ALA A 556 -11.53 30.47 -22.30
C ALA A 556 -11.83 30.65 -23.81
N ALA A 557 -12.95 31.30 -24.16
CA ALA A 557 -13.30 31.59 -25.55
C ALA A 557 -12.21 32.36 -26.33
N GLN A 558 -11.36 33.11 -25.63
CA GLN A 558 -10.22 33.84 -26.19
C GLN A 558 -8.89 33.05 -26.19
N GLY A 559 -8.85 31.85 -25.59
CA GLY A 559 -7.62 31.06 -25.42
C GLY A 559 -6.65 31.65 -24.39
N LEU A 560 -7.16 32.31 -23.34
CA LEU A 560 -6.33 33.02 -22.35
C LEU A 560 -6.17 32.28 -21.01
N LEU A 561 -6.63 31.03 -20.91
CA LEU A 561 -6.50 30.18 -19.73
C LEU A 561 -5.53 29.01 -19.98
N PRO A 562 -4.90 28.42 -18.94
CA PRO A 562 -4.07 27.23 -19.08
C PRO A 562 -4.88 25.92 -19.22
N PRO A 563 -4.26 24.81 -19.69
CA PRO A 563 -2.85 24.68 -20.07
C PRO A 563 -2.50 25.47 -21.34
N TYR A 564 -1.24 25.88 -21.46
CA TYR A 564 -0.68 26.41 -22.70
C TYR A 564 0.22 25.38 -23.37
N ASP A 565 0.31 25.46 -24.69
CA ASP A 565 1.28 24.71 -25.48
C ASP A 565 2.70 24.96 -24.97
N MET A 566 3.55 23.92 -25.00
CA MET A 566 4.95 24.07 -24.63
C MET A 566 5.69 24.93 -25.68
N PRO A 567 6.51 25.91 -25.26
CA PRO A 567 7.13 26.85 -26.19
C PRO A 567 8.11 26.14 -27.14
N PRO A 568 8.02 26.37 -28.47
CA PRO A 568 8.95 25.80 -29.43
C PRO A 568 10.40 26.18 -29.10
N GLY A 569 11.29 25.18 -29.01
CA GLY A 569 12.71 25.37 -28.70
C GLY A 569 13.06 25.47 -27.21
N GLY A 570 12.13 25.16 -26.30
CA GLY A 570 12.42 24.95 -24.87
C GLY A 570 13.10 23.61 -24.59
N ARG A 571 12.81 23.00 -23.42
CA ARG A 571 13.06 21.56 -23.20
C ARG A 571 12.43 20.80 -24.38
N ASN A 572 13.20 19.90 -25.02
CA ASN A 572 12.79 19.23 -26.26
C ASN A 572 11.36 18.68 -26.18
N GLU A 573 10.64 18.70 -27.29
CA GLU A 573 9.40 17.92 -27.46
C GLU A 573 9.59 16.48 -26.96
N VAL A 574 8.54 15.88 -26.36
CA VAL A 574 8.59 14.53 -25.81
C VAL A 574 8.84 13.53 -26.95
N GLN A 575 10.10 13.09 -27.05
CA GLN A 575 10.53 12.10 -28.04
C GLN A 575 10.10 10.70 -27.58
N LEU A 576 8.86 10.33 -27.89
CA LEU A 576 8.24 9.07 -27.48
C LEU A 576 9.10 7.84 -27.85
N GLU A 577 9.77 7.84 -29.01
CA GLU A 577 10.64 6.73 -29.41
C GLU A 577 11.90 6.60 -28.53
N ARG A 578 12.20 7.63 -27.71
CA ARG A 578 13.32 7.68 -26.78
C ARG A 578 12.91 7.61 -25.31
N MET A 579 11.65 7.25 -25.01
CA MET A 579 11.15 7.06 -23.64
C MET A 579 10.70 5.62 -23.33
N GLY A 580 11.19 4.65 -24.11
CA GLY A 580 10.96 3.22 -23.88
C GLY A 580 11.76 2.64 -22.71
N ILE A 581 11.45 1.41 -22.28
CA ILE A 581 12.24 0.69 -21.25
C ILE A 581 13.74 0.62 -21.63
N GLU A 582 14.05 0.52 -22.93
CA GLU A 582 15.42 0.52 -23.45
C GLU A 582 16.21 1.80 -23.13
N THR A 583 15.54 2.93 -22.90
CA THR A 583 16.18 4.22 -22.59
C THR A 583 16.12 4.63 -21.11
N TRP A 584 15.51 3.80 -20.26
CA TRP A 584 15.59 3.91 -18.79
C TRP A 584 16.94 3.47 -18.23
#